data_AF-A0A4U5MES8-F1
#
_entry.id   AF-A0A4U5MES8-F1
#
_cell.length_a   1.000
_cell.length_b   1.000
_cell.length_c   1.000
_cell.angle_alpha   90.00
_cell.angle_beta   90.00
_cell.angle_gamma   90.00
#
_symmetry.space_group_name_H-M   'P 1'
#
loop_
_entity.id
_entity.type
_entity.pdbx_description
1 polymer ?
#
loop_
_entity_poly.entity_id
_entity_poly.type
_entity_poly.pdbx_seq_one_letter_code
_entity_poly.pdbx_strand_id
1 'polypeptide(L)'
;MTSTRFLLISAFFLSIFVLSSLSAPASSGKLIKKNVGALWNLEEMTRCALNHSAWEYNNYGCWCGVGGSGTPIDGIDDCCMHHDKCYDAAVDGGACFDVEIEYLDGYGWSCDNHVPSCSLSEDTSQTKCQKALCQCDHNVVTCWSKFPAPSLKPSCKKIKKLLDFHA
;
A
#
# COMPACT_ATOMS: atom_id res chain seq x y z
N MET A 1 30.49 -67.76 22.28
CA MET A 1 31.87 -67.31 21.99
C MET A 1 31.82 -66.02 21.20
N THR A 2 32.08 -64.92 21.92
CA THR A 2 32.54 -63.58 21.50
C THR A 2 32.39 -63.15 20.04
N SER A 3 31.63 -62.07 19.81
CA SER A 3 32.22 -60.92 19.11
C SER A 3 31.61 -59.60 19.62
N THR A 4 32.12 -59.18 20.77
CA THR A 4 31.91 -57.90 21.45
C THR A 4 32.54 -56.70 20.73
N ARG A 5 32.64 -56.72 19.39
CA ARG A 5 33.29 -55.66 18.59
C ARG A 5 32.38 -54.89 17.64
N PHE A 6 31.13 -55.32 17.44
CA PHE A 6 30.18 -54.60 16.57
C PHE A 6 29.28 -53.59 17.30
N LEU A 7 29.25 -53.62 18.64
CA LEU A 7 28.36 -52.79 19.45
C LEU A 7 28.92 -51.39 19.80
N LEU A 8 30.13 -51.03 19.33
CA LEU A 8 30.74 -49.73 19.65
C LEU A 8 30.89 -48.77 18.46
N ILE A 9 30.47 -49.14 17.24
CA ILE A 9 30.60 -48.26 16.05
C ILE A 9 29.23 -47.84 15.46
N SER A 10 28.13 -48.53 15.76
CA SER A 10 26.80 -48.09 15.28
C SER A 10 26.13 -47.02 16.16
N ALA A 11 26.60 -46.82 17.40
CA ALA A 11 26.05 -45.82 18.32
C ALA A 11 26.57 -44.39 18.08
N PHE A 12 27.53 -44.19 17.16
CA PHE A 12 28.09 -42.86 16.87
C PHE A 12 27.58 -42.22 15.57
N PHE A 13 26.86 -42.98 14.72
CA PHE A 13 26.27 -42.44 13.48
C PHE A 13 24.77 -42.13 13.58
N LEU A 14 24.11 -42.47 14.69
CA LEU A 14 22.71 -42.12 14.96
C LEU A 14 22.53 -40.81 15.73
N SER A 15 23.61 -40.13 16.12
CA SER A 15 23.58 -38.92 16.94
C SER A 15 24.01 -37.64 16.21
N ILE A 16 24.40 -37.70 14.93
CA ILE A 16 24.83 -36.50 14.17
C ILE A 16 23.81 -36.05 13.10
N PHE A 17 22.85 -36.89 12.72
CA PHE A 17 21.80 -36.54 11.74
C PHE A 17 20.45 -36.15 12.37
N VAL A 18 20.46 -35.67 13.63
CA VAL A 18 19.29 -34.99 14.25
C VAL A 18 19.66 -33.58 14.72
N LEU A 19 20.63 -32.96 14.04
CA LEU A 19 20.93 -31.53 14.12
C LEU A 19 20.97 -30.92 12.71
N SER A 20 20.14 -31.43 11.80
CA SER A 20 19.68 -30.62 10.67
C SER A 20 18.79 -29.53 11.28
N SER A 21 19.42 -28.45 11.66
CA SER A 21 18.80 -27.19 12.07
C SER A 21 17.82 -26.75 10.99
N LEU A 22 16.55 -27.14 11.13
CA LEU A 22 15.46 -26.37 10.58
C LEU A 22 15.32 -25.14 11.48
N SER A 23 16.28 -24.22 11.37
CA SER A 23 15.97 -22.83 11.66
C SER A 23 14.86 -22.48 10.68
N ALA A 24 13.64 -22.34 11.20
CA ALA A 24 12.55 -21.74 10.46
C ALA A 24 13.11 -20.47 9.78
N PRO A 25 12.77 -20.18 8.51
CA PRO A 25 13.08 -18.89 7.96
C PRO A 25 12.54 -17.86 8.95
N ALA A 26 13.39 -16.93 9.38
CA ALA A 26 12.96 -15.81 10.19
C ALA A 26 11.72 -15.26 9.52
N SER A 27 10.56 -15.31 10.20
CA SER A 27 9.36 -14.68 9.69
C SER A 27 9.76 -13.24 9.42
N SER A 28 9.77 -12.81 8.15
CA SER A 28 9.90 -11.41 7.79
C SER A 28 8.87 -10.68 8.64
N GLY A 29 9.34 -10.02 9.70
CA GLY A 29 8.44 -9.42 10.67
C GLY A 29 7.61 -8.39 9.92
N LYS A 30 6.29 -8.53 9.98
CA LYS A 30 5.33 -7.54 9.47
C LYS A 30 5.75 -6.17 10.00
N LEU A 31 6.33 -5.32 9.16
CA LEU A 31 6.76 -3.99 9.57
C LEU A 31 5.51 -3.15 9.78
N ILE A 32 5.10 -2.97 11.04
CA ILE A 32 4.03 -2.05 11.39
C ILE A 32 4.63 -0.64 11.40
N LYS A 33 4.27 0.18 10.43
CA LYS A 33 4.62 1.61 10.43
C LYS A 33 3.55 2.37 11.21
N LYS A 34 3.96 3.12 12.23
CA LYS A 34 3.04 3.91 13.09
C LYS A 34 3.25 5.41 12.88
N ASN A 35 2.14 6.11 12.61
CA ASN A 35 1.91 7.56 12.74
C ASN A 35 2.98 8.49 12.16
N VAL A 36 3.22 8.38 10.87
CA VAL A 36 3.52 9.55 10.03
C VAL A 36 2.20 10.07 9.46
N GLY A 37 2.08 11.37 9.17
CA GLY A 37 0.81 11.91 8.63
C GLY A 37 0.36 11.17 7.36
N ALA A 38 -0.94 11.13 7.08
CA ALA A 38 -1.53 10.28 6.04
C ALA A 38 -0.85 10.44 4.66
N LEU A 39 -0.46 11.65 4.27
CA LEU A 39 0.30 11.89 3.03
C LEU A 39 1.63 11.10 2.98
N TRP A 40 2.33 11.00 4.11
CA TRP A 40 3.53 10.18 4.23
C TRP A 40 3.20 8.70 4.26
N ASN A 41 2.04 8.28 4.79
CA ASN A 41 1.62 6.89 4.69
C ASN A 41 1.42 6.46 3.23
N LEU A 42 0.76 7.27 2.39
CA LEU A 42 0.61 6.98 0.96
C LEU A 42 1.98 6.81 0.28
N GLU A 43 2.92 7.73 0.54
CA GLU A 43 4.28 7.67 0.00
C GLU A 43 4.99 6.38 0.41
N GLU A 44 4.95 6.02 1.69
CA GLU A 44 5.62 4.82 2.16
C GLU A 44 4.94 3.53 1.67
N MET A 45 3.61 3.55 1.52
CA MET A 45 2.84 2.44 0.97
C MET A 45 3.15 2.22 -0.52
N THR A 46 3.28 3.32 -1.27
CA THR A 46 3.72 3.30 -2.67
C THR A 46 5.13 2.75 -2.80
N ARG A 47 6.07 3.19 -1.94
CA ARG A 47 7.43 2.64 -1.92
C ARG A 47 7.46 1.15 -1.61
N CYS A 48 6.62 0.70 -0.68
CA CYS A 48 6.48 -0.72 -0.34
C CYS A 48 6.04 -1.54 -1.56
N ALA A 49 4.98 -1.11 -2.25
CA ALA A 49 4.35 -1.90 -3.30
C ALA A 49 5.04 -1.78 -4.66
N LEU A 50 5.44 -0.56 -5.04
CA LEU A 50 5.84 -0.23 -6.40
C LEU A 50 7.33 0.03 -6.54
N ASN A 51 8.07 0.17 -5.43
CA ASN A 51 9.50 0.48 -5.41
C ASN A 51 9.86 1.82 -6.09
N HIS A 52 8.92 2.76 -6.12
CA HIS A 52 9.13 4.16 -6.52
C HIS A 52 8.23 5.09 -5.68
N SER A 53 8.26 6.40 -5.95
CA SER A 53 7.61 7.39 -5.08
C SER A 53 6.19 7.76 -5.53
N ALA A 54 5.28 7.96 -4.58
CA ALA A 54 3.95 8.51 -4.82
C ALA A 54 4.00 9.91 -5.46
N TRP A 55 5.07 10.67 -5.23
CA TRP A 55 5.28 12.00 -5.82
C TRP A 55 5.34 11.98 -7.34
N GLU A 56 5.59 10.83 -7.97
CA GLU A 56 5.56 10.66 -9.42
C GLU A 56 4.13 10.82 -9.99
N TYR A 57 3.11 10.52 -9.19
CA TYR A 57 1.70 10.67 -9.57
C TYR A 57 1.17 12.09 -9.33
N ASN A 58 1.79 12.90 -8.47
CA ASN A 58 1.31 14.26 -8.21
C ASN A 58 1.44 15.18 -9.44
N ASN A 59 0.45 16.04 -9.68
CA ASN A 59 0.28 16.89 -10.87
C ASN A 59 0.21 16.09 -12.19
N TYR A 60 -0.46 14.94 -12.16
CA TYR A 60 -0.72 14.09 -13.33
C TYR A 60 -2.20 14.13 -13.68
N GLY A 61 -2.50 14.35 -14.96
CA GLY A 61 -3.86 14.29 -15.47
C GLY A 61 -4.80 15.33 -14.86
N CYS A 62 -6.05 14.92 -14.67
CA CYS A 62 -7.15 15.73 -14.19
C CYS A 62 -7.47 15.50 -12.71
N TRP A 63 -6.99 14.41 -12.11
CA TRP A 63 -7.35 13.96 -10.77
C TRP A 63 -6.13 13.71 -9.86
N CYS A 64 -4.96 13.31 -10.38
CA CYS A 64 -3.81 13.05 -9.49
C CYS A 64 -3.17 14.35 -8.98
N GLY A 65 -3.64 14.84 -7.83
CA GLY A 65 -3.15 16.03 -7.14
C GLY A 65 -4.24 16.66 -6.27
N VAL A 66 -4.05 17.92 -5.86
CA VAL A 66 -5.08 18.64 -5.10
C VAL A 66 -6.26 19.01 -6.00
N GLY A 67 -7.47 18.63 -5.59
CA GLY A 67 -8.71 18.94 -6.30
C GLY A 67 -9.21 17.74 -7.10
N GLY A 68 -9.29 17.87 -8.42
CA GLY A 68 -9.79 16.81 -9.30
C GLY A 68 -11.14 17.15 -9.94
N SER A 69 -11.21 17.06 -11.28
CA SER A 69 -12.49 17.21 -11.99
C SER A 69 -12.39 16.77 -13.46
N GLY A 70 -13.54 16.43 -14.06
CA GLY A 70 -13.63 16.08 -15.48
C GLY A 70 -13.35 14.60 -15.74
N THR A 71 -13.07 14.26 -17.00
CA THR A 71 -12.82 12.88 -17.42
C THR A 71 -11.35 12.52 -17.23
N PRO A 72 -11.02 11.41 -16.55
CA PRO A 72 -9.64 10.93 -16.46
C PRO A 72 -9.00 10.77 -17.83
N ILE A 73 -7.74 11.17 -17.97
CA ILE A 73 -7.05 11.13 -19.26
C ILE A 73 -6.55 9.72 -19.62
N ASP A 74 -6.38 8.85 -18.63
CA ASP A 74 -5.99 7.45 -18.74
C ASP A 74 -6.29 6.67 -17.44
N GLY A 75 -5.81 5.43 -17.36
CA GLY A 75 -6.03 4.55 -16.21
C GLY A 75 -5.29 4.96 -14.93
N ILE A 76 -4.17 5.69 -15.01
CA ILE A 76 -3.49 6.20 -13.81
C ILE A 76 -4.32 7.34 -13.21
N ASP A 77 -4.80 8.24 -14.06
CA ASP A 77 -5.67 9.34 -13.66
C ASP A 77 -7.03 8.84 -13.13
N ASP A 78 -7.54 7.72 -13.66
CA ASP A 78 -8.75 7.06 -13.17
C ASP A 78 -8.56 6.47 -11.77
N CYS A 79 -7.37 5.91 -11.47
CA CYS A 79 -7.03 5.49 -10.10
C CYS A 79 -7.13 6.67 -9.12
N CYS A 80 -6.62 7.85 -9.50
CA CYS A 80 -6.65 9.05 -8.67
C CYS A 80 -8.08 9.56 -8.47
N MET A 81 -8.91 9.57 -9.52
CA MET A 81 -10.34 9.90 -9.38
C MET A 81 -11.03 8.99 -8.35
N HIS A 82 -10.72 7.69 -8.37
CA HIS A 82 -11.27 6.74 -7.39
C HIS A 82 -10.72 6.94 -5.98
N HIS A 83 -9.47 7.39 -5.85
CA HIS A 83 -8.86 7.77 -4.58
C HIS A 83 -9.54 9.00 -3.97
N ASP A 84 -9.68 10.08 -4.74
CA ASP A 84 -10.35 11.31 -4.30
C ASP A 84 -11.80 11.02 -3.86
N LYS A 85 -12.55 10.25 -4.65
CA LYS A 85 -13.91 9.83 -4.29
C LYS A 85 -13.98 8.94 -3.05
N CYS A 86 -12.92 8.18 -2.77
CA CYS A 86 -12.85 7.34 -1.57
C CYS A 86 -12.68 8.21 -0.31
N TYR A 87 -11.87 9.26 -0.41
CA TYR A 87 -11.71 10.28 0.62
C TYR A 87 -13.04 11.04 0.85
N ASP A 88 -13.65 11.56 -0.23
CA ASP A 88 -14.98 12.20 -0.16
C ASP A 88 -16.00 11.31 0.57
N ALA A 89 -16.05 10.01 0.24
CA ALA A 89 -16.97 9.07 0.90
C ALA A 89 -16.65 8.85 2.39
N ALA A 90 -15.40 8.97 2.81
CA ALA A 90 -15.02 8.88 4.22
C ALA A 90 -15.52 10.09 5.02
N VAL A 91 -15.49 11.29 4.43
CA VAL A 91 -16.05 12.52 5.02
C VAL A 91 -17.58 12.49 4.98
N ASP A 92 -18.18 12.26 3.81
CA ASP A 92 -19.63 12.25 3.62
C ASP A 92 -20.33 11.17 4.47
N GLY A 93 -19.65 10.03 4.65
CA GLY A 93 -20.09 8.94 5.52
C GLY A 93 -19.88 9.19 7.02
N GLY A 94 -19.27 10.31 7.40
CA GLY A 94 -18.98 10.69 8.79
C GLY A 94 -17.90 9.84 9.47
N ALA A 95 -17.06 9.13 8.70
CA ALA A 95 -15.90 8.43 9.24
C ALA A 95 -14.77 9.41 9.58
N CYS A 96 -14.55 10.40 8.72
CA CYS A 96 -13.63 11.53 8.88
C CYS A 96 -14.42 12.84 9.11
N PHE A 97 -13.80 13.82 9.77
CA PHE A 97 -14.46 15.09 10.12
C PHE A 97 -14.38 16.13 8.99
N ASP A 98 -13.23 16.27 8.35
CA ASP A 98 -13.01 17.15 7.19
C ASP A 98 -11.86 16.62 6.31
N VAL A 99 -11.73 17.19 5.11
CA VAL A 99 -10.70 16.84 4.11
C VAL A 99 -9.29 17.20 4.56
N GLU A 100 -9.12 18.23 5.39
CA GLU A 100 -7.81 18.66 5.87
C GLU A 100 -7.21 17.68 6.89
N ILE A 101 -8.05 17.04 7.70
CA ILE A 101 -7.66 15.95 8.60
C ILE A 101 -7.24 14.71 7.81
N GLU A 102 -7.75 14.48 6.60
CA GLU A 102 -7.41 13.30 5.77
C GLU A 102 -5.94 13.26 5.34
N TYR A 103 -5.28 14.41 5.22
CA TYR A 103 -3.86 14.48 4.88
C TYR A 103 -2.94 14.40 6.11
N LEU A 104 -3.49 14.55 7.31
CA LEU A 104 -2.74 14.71 8.56
C LEU A 104 -2.94 13.56 9.55
N ASP A 105 -4.11 12.92 9.58
CA ASP A 105 -4.41 11.81 10.49
C ASP A 105 -3.73 10.52 10.01
N GLY A 106 -2.48 10.35 10.45
CA GLY A 106 -1.71 9.15 10.18
C GLY A 106 -2.44 7.89 10.66
N TYR A 107 -2.27 6.81 9.91
CA TYR A 107 -2.92 5.54 10.18
C TYR A 107 -1.90 4.40 10.27
N GLY A 108 -2.31 3.31 10.90
CA GLY A 108 -1.51 2.11 11.09
C GLY A 108 -1.67 1.14 9.93
N TRP A 109 -0.56 0.83 9.26
CA TRP A 109 -0.50 -0.13 8.17
C TRP A 109 0.79 -0.95 8.24
N SER A 110 0.91 -1.92 7.34
CA SER A 110 2.11 -2.78 7.27
C SER A 110 2.54 -3.13 5.88
N CYS A 111 3.82 -3.42 5.72
CA CYS A 111 4.40 -3.98 4.51
C CYS A 111 4.97 -5.38 4.81
N ASP A 112 4.50 -6.40 4.10
CA ASP A 112 5.12 -7.74 4.10
C ASP A 112 5.39 -8.17 2.66
N ASN A 113 6.64 -8.51 2.34
CA ASN A 113 7.07 -8.93 1.00
C ASN A 113 6.56 -8.04 -0.15
N HIS A 114 6.67 -6.70 0.01
CA HIS A 114 6.16 -5.69 -0.94
C HIS A 114 4.63 -5.66 -1.08
N VAL A 115 3.90 -6.26 -0.16
CA VAL A 115 2.44 -6.23 -0.11
C VAL A 115 2.00 -5.33 1.04
N PRO A 116 1.45 -4.14 0.77
CA PRO A 116 0.88 -3.31 1.81
C PRO A 116 -0.43 -3.93 2.34
N SER A 117 -0.74 -3.70 3.61
CA SER A 117 -1.95 -4.19 4.24
C SER A 117 -2.43 -3.24 5.33
N CYS A 118 -3.74 -2.98 5.34
CA CYS A 118 -4.43 -2.26 6.39
C CYS A 118 -4.86 -3.23 7.49
N SER A 119 -4.62 -2.88 8.75
CA SER A 119 -5.10 -3.67 9.90
C SER A 119 -6.58 -3.38 10.15
N LEU A 120 -7.47 -4.00 9.38
CA LEU A 120 -8.89 -3.63 9.37
C LEU A 120 -9.68 -4.13 10.59
N SER A 121 -9.38 -5.32 11.13
CA SER A 121 -10.28 -6.00 12.10
C SER A 121 -9.80 -6.08 13.55
N GLU A 122 -8.50 -6.24 13.81
CA GLU A 122 -8.00 -6.53 15.18
C GLU A 122 -7.40 -5.33 15.90
N ASP A 123 -7.17 -4.23 15.19
CA ASP A 123 -6.59 -3.02 15.77
C ASP A 123 -7.71 -2.07 16.24
N THR A 124 -8.02 -2.15 17.53
CA THR A 124 -8.97 -1.25 18.20
C THR A 124 -8.35 0.12 18.50
N SER A 125 -7.05 0.32 18.23
CA SER A 125 -6.38 1.61 18.48
C SER A 125 -6.59 2.63 17.36
N GLN A 126 -7.10 2.20 16.19
CA GLN A 126 -7.34 3.08 15.05
C GLN A 126 -8.79 3.57 14.95
N THR A 127 -8.96 4.84 14.62
CA THR A 127 -10.26 5.48 14.39
C THR A 127 -10.93 4.95 13.12
N LYS A 128 -12.22 5.25 12.95
CA LYS A 128 -12.93 4.96 11.68
C LYS A 128 -12.29 5.70 10.51
N CYS A 129 -11.86 6.95 10.72
CA CYS A 129 -11.17 7.74 9.71
C CYS A 129 -9.86 7.06 9.28
N GLN A 130 -8.98 6.72 10.22
CA GLN A 130 -7.70 6.07 9.95
C GLN A 130 -7.85 4.77 9.15
N LYS A 131 -8.87 3.96 9.47
CA LYS A 131 -9.17 2.73 8.72
C LYS A 131 -9.66 3.02 7.30
N ALA A 132 -10.49 4.04 7.11
CA ALA A 132 -10.97 4.45 5.80
C ALA A 132 -9.82 4.98 4.93
N LEU A 133 -9.01 5.91 5.45
CA LEU A 133 -7.84 6.47 4.75
C LEU A 133 -6.86 5.39 4.33
N CYS A 134 -6.52 4.46 5.24
CA CYS A 134 -5.66 3.33 4.90
C CYS A 134 -6.21 2.54 3.71
N GLN A 135 -7.52 2.25 3.71
CA GLN A 135 -8.14 1.48 2.65
C GLN A 135 -8.11 2.21 1.32
N CYS A 136 -8.37 3.53 1.32
CA CYS A 136 -8.31 4.36 0.13
C CYS A 136 -6.88 4.38 -0.46
N ASP A 137 -5.86 4.55 0.38
CA ASP A 137 -4.45 4.55 -0.04
C ASP A 137 -3.99 3.17 -0.53
N HIS A 138 -4.42 2.10 0.13
CA HIS A 138 -4.19 0.75 -0.34
C HIS A 138 -4.81 0.51 -1.73
N ASN A 139 -6.03 1.01 -1.95
CA ASN A 139 -6.73 0.85 -3.22
C ASN A 139 -6.03 1.59 -4.36
N VAL A 140 -5.58 2.84 -4.15
CA VAL A 140 -4.91 3.61 -5.20
C VAL A 140 -3.54 3.01 -5.54
N VAL A 141 -2.76 2.57 -4.54
CA VAL A 141 -1.48 1.88 -4.75
C VAL A 141 -1.67 0.57 -5.51
N THR A 142 -2.69 -0.20 -5.14
CA THR A 142 -3.06 -1.42 -5.87
C THR A 142 -3.46 -1.11 -7.31
N CYS A 143 -4.17 0.00 -7.54
CA CYS A 143 -4.56 0.43 -8.89
C CYS A 143 -3.35 0.85 -9.73
N TRP A 144 -2.47 1.68 -9.18
CA TRP A 144 -1.23 2.12 -9.80
C TRP A 144 -0.31 0.97 -10.20
N SER A 145 -0.28 -0.14 -9.43
CA SER A 145 0.52 -1.33 -9.74
C SER A 145 0.21 -1.98 -11.10
N LYS A 146 -0.93 -1.65 -11.71
CA LYS A 146 -1.37 -2.15 -13.02
C LYS A 146 -0.74 -1.39 -14.19
N PHE A 147 -0.03 -0.29 -13.93
CA PHE A 147 0.54 0.59 -14.94
C PHE A 147 2.04 0.78 -14.73
N PRO A 148 2.82 1.08 -15.78
CA PRO A 148 4.19 1.55 -15.63
C PRO A 148 4.23 2.86 -14.83
N ALA A 149 5.31 3.05 -14.06
CA ALA A 149 5.55 4.31 -13.35
C ALA A 149 5.53 5.50 -14.35
N PRO A 150 4.84 6.60 -14.01
CA PRO A 150 4.79 7.78 -14.88
C PRO A 150 6.18 8.37 -15.13
N SER A 151 6.63 8.34 -16.38
CA SER A 151 7.85 9.07 -16.80
C SER A 151 7.58 10.50 -17.25
N LEU A 152 6.31 10.81 -17.54
CA LEU A 152 5.81 12.10 -17.96
C LEU A 152 4.58 12.46 -17.13
N LYS A 153 4.33 13.76 -16.98
CA LYS A 153 3.17 14.30 -16.24
C LYS A 153 2.27 15.10 -17.18
N PRO A 154 1.51 14.42 -18.07
CA PRO A 154 0.56 15.10 -18.93
C PRO A 154 -0.46 15.86 -18.07
N SER A 155 -0.70 17.13 -18.41
CA SER A 155 -1.70 17.94 -17.72
C SER A 155 -3.11 17.63 -18.22
N CYS A 156 -4.11 17.85 -17.38
CA CYS A 156 -5.52 17.82 -17.77
C CYS A 156 -5.79 18.72 -18.98
N LYS A 157 -6.14 18.12 -20.12
CA LYS A 157 -6.65 18.87 -21.26
C LYS A 157 -8.11 19.22 -20.97
N LYS A 158 -8.35 20.39 -20.39
CA LYS A 158 -9.68 20.98 -20.42
C LYS A 158 -10.07 21.06 -21.89
N ILE A 159 -11.10 20.33 -22.31
CA ILE A 159 -11.67 20.52 -23.65
C ILE A 159 -12.05 22.01 -23.69
N LYS A 160 -11.24 22.82 -24.37
CA LYS A 160 -11.61 24.19 -24.70
C LYS A 160 -12.86 24.03 -25.53
N LYS A 161 -14.01 24.21 -24.88
CA LYS A 161 -15.38 24.18 -25.42
C LYS A 161 -15.34 24.54 -26.91
N LEU A 162 -15.21 23.53 -27.75
CA LEU A 162 -15.08 23.64 -29.20
C LEU A 162 -16.40 23.14 -29.78
N LEU A 163 -17.47 23.80 -29.35
CA LEU A 163 -18.59 24.14 -30.18
C LEU A 163 -19.12 25.47 -29.68
N ASP A 164 -18.95 26.47 -30.52
CA ASP A 164 -19.92 27.52 -30.71
C ASP A 164 -21.34 26.96 -30.51
N PHE A 165 -22.00 27.35 -29.42
CA PHE A 165 -23.44 27.50 -29.46
C PHE A 165 -23.65 28.94 -29.93
N HIS A 166 -24.11 29.06 -31.18
CA HIS A 166 -24.40 30.30 -31.87
C HIS A 166 -25.06 31.35 -30.95
N ALA A 167 -24.41 32.51 -30.82
CA ALA A 167 -25.03 33.82 -30.60
C ALA A 167 -24.03 34.91 -30.99
#